data_AF-A0A972WQ13-F1
#
_entry.id   AF-A0A972WQ13-F1
#
_cell.length_a   1.000
_cell.length_b   1.000
_cell.length_c   1.000
_cell.angle_alpha   90.00
_cell.angle_beta   90.00
_cell.angle_gamma   90.00
#
_symmetry.space_group_name_H-M   'P 1'
#
loop_
_entity.id
_entity.type
_entity.pdbx_description
1 polymer ?
#
loop_
_entity_poly.entity_id
_entity_poly.type
_entity_poly.pdbx_seq_one_letter_code
_entity_poly.pdbx_strand_id
1 'polypeptide(L)'
;MPETKRKTDAAPWRAGERVSADASVVMQLSALKRMTVVELKTKWESLFGAPAPNNSRSYLELRLGYRIQELTLGGLSRETRRTLDLLADEIEGRIGRKAIIADSRNPVVGTRLVREWD
;
A
#
# COMPACT_ATOMS: atom_id res chain seq x y z
N MET A 1 20.87 25.71 -7.01
CA MET A 1 20.25 24.76 -6.05
C MET A 1 19.82 23.52 -6.82
N PRO A 2 20.16 22.29 -6.38
CA PRO A 2 19.75 21.08 -7.06
C PRO A 2 18.29 20.73 -6.77
N GLU A 3 17.53 20.39 -7.81
CA GLU A 3 16.12 19.98 -7.66
C GLU A 3 16.01 18.58 -7.05
N THR A 4 15.26 18.43 -5.96
CA THR A 4 14.94 17.12 -5.37
C THR A 4 13.89 16.40 -6.21
N LYS A 5 14.35 15.70 -7.27
CA LYS A 5 13.49 14.86 -8.11
C LYS A 5 12.86 13.74 -7.29
N ARG A 6 11.62 13.95 -6.83
CA ARG A 6 10.76 12.89 -6.30
C ARG A 6 10.64 11.80 -7.36
N LYS A 7 11.23 10.63 -7.09
CA LYS A 7 10.98 9.42 -7.88
C LYS A 7 9.55 8.96 -7.58
N THR A 8 8.62 9.30 -8.46
CA THR A 8 7.26 8.76 -8.40
C THR A 8 7.33 7.25 -8.62
N ASP A 9 7.18 6.46 -7.57
CA ASP A 9 7.30 4.98 -7.57
C ASP A 9 6.12 4.28 -8.28
N ALA A 10 5.34 5.04 -9.06
CA ALA A 10 4.22 4.57 -9.86
C ALA A 10 4.74 3.95 -11.17
N ALA A 11 4.89 2.62 -11.17
CA ALA A 11 5.28 1.83 -12.34
C ALA A 11 4.60 2.32 -13.63
N PRO A 12 5.32 2.50 -14.75
CA PRO A 12 4.81 3.10 -15.98
C PRO A 12 3.98 2.09 -16.80
N TRP A 13 2.89 1.63 -16.22
CA TRP A 13 1.80 0.98 -16.95
C TRP A 13 1.39 1.85 -18.14
N ARG A 14 1.13 1.23 -19.29
CA ARG A 14 0.81 1.95 -20.53
C ARG A 14 -0.55 2.65 -20.36
N ALA A 15 -0.73 3.83 -20.95
CA ALA A 15 -1.93 4.64 -20.68
C ALA A 15 -3.26 3.87 -20.88
N GLY A 16 -3.37 3.10 -21.97
CA GLY A 16 -4.56 2.26 -22.24
C GLY A 16 -4.69 1.01 -21.35
N GLU A 17 -3.58 0.52 -20.78
CA GLU A 17 -3.54 -0.66 -19.91
C GLU A 17 -4.29 -0.39 -18.60
N ARG A 18 -4.10 0.81 -18.02
CA ARG A 18 -4.82 1.20 -16.79
C ARG A 18 -6.24 1.70 -17.05
N VAL A 19 -6.53 2.31 -18.21
CA VAL A 19 -7.94 2.54 -18.63
C VAL A 19 -8.72 1.22 -18.74
N SER A 20 -8.07 0.14 -19.21
CA SER A 20 -8.67 -1.20 -19.22
C SER A 20 -8.82 -1.78 -17.79
N ALA A 21 -7.81 -1.60 -16.93
CA ALA A 21 -7.87 -2.02 -15.53
C ALA A 21 -8.98 -1.30 -14.73
N ASP A 22 -9.11 0.02 -14.87
CA ASP A 22 -10.14 0.84 -14.23
C ASP A 22 -11.54 0.43 -14.72
N ALA A 23 -11.72 0.19 -16.03
CA ALA A 23 -12.97 -0.32 -16.59
C ALA A 23 -13.33 -1.70 -16.02
N SER A 24 -12.35 -2.60 -15.85
CA SER A 24 -12.53 -3.90 -15.20
C SER A 24 -12.95 -3.75 -13.73
N VAL A 25 -12.32 -2.84 -12.98
CA VAL A 25 -12.71 -2.52 -11.59
C VAL A 25 -14.15 -2.01 -11.54
N VAL A 26 -14.53 -1.02 -12.36
CA VAL A 26 -15.89 -0.45 -12.38
C VAL A 26 -16.93 -1.51 -12.73
N MET A 27 -16.66 -2.35 -13.74
CA MET A 27 -17.52 -3.49 -14.10
C MET A 27 -17.73 -4.43 -12.90
N GLN A 28 -16.65 -4.85 -12.23
CA GLN A 28 -16.70 -5.76 -11.10
C GLN A 28 -17.38 -5.16 -9.85
N LEU A 29 -17.15 -3.87 -9.56
CA LEU A 29 -17.83 -3.15 -8.48
C LEU A 29 -19.34 -3.03 -8.75
N SER A 30 -19.74 -2.81 -10.00
CA SER A 30 -21.16 -2.82 -10.39
C SER A 30 -21.80 -4.19 -10.14
N ALA A 31 -21.05 -5.28 -10.32
CA ALA A 31 -21.54 -6.64 -10.08
C ALA A 31 -21.76 -6.92 -8.59
N LEU A 32 -20.87 -6.45 -7.70
CA LEU A 32 -21.06 -6.56 -6.24
C LEU A 32 -22.40 -5.95 -5.78
N LYS A 33 -22.80 -4.83 -6.37
CA LYS A 33 -24.08 -4.16 -6.07
C LYS A 33 -25.32 -4.97 -6.48
N ARG A 34 -25.17 -5.94 -7.40
CA ARG A 34 -26.26 -6.81 -7.88
C ARG A 34 -26.29 -8.18 -7.18
N MET A 35 -25.15 -8.64 -6.65
CA MET A 35 -25.05 -9.91 -5.91
C MET A 35 -25.90 -9.91 -4.62
N THR A 36 -26.43 -11.07 -4.25
CA THR A 36 -27.04 -11.35 -2.95
C THR A 36 -25.99 -11.44 -1.83
N VAL A 37 -26.42 -11.44 -0.56
CA VAL A 37 -25.49 -11.64 0.57
C VAL A 37 -24.81 -13.00 0.52
N VAL A 38 -25.47 -14.05 0.00
CA VAL A 38 -24.87 -15.38 -0.16
C VAL A 38 -23.72 -15.34 -1.17
N GLU A 39 -23.95 -14.77 -2.36
CA GLU A 39 -22.92 -14.61 -3.39
C GLU A 39 -21.75 -13.72 -2.93
N LEU A 40 -22.02 -12.68 -2.13
CA LEU A 40 -20.97 -11.87 -1.52
C LEU A 40 -20.12 -12.68 -0.53
N LYS A 41 -20.71 -13.62 0.23
CA LYS A 41 -19.93 -14.56 1.09
C LYS A 41 -19.12 -15.55 0.27
N THR A 42 -19.69 -16.16 -0.78
CA THR A 42 -18.96 -17.04 -1.70
C THR A 42 -17.78 -16.32 -2.39
N LYS A 43 -17.99 -15.07 -2.84
CA LYS A 43 -16.92 -14.27 -3.44
C LYS A 43 -15.87 -13.80 -2.43
N TRP A 44 -16.23 -13.63 -1.16
CA TRP A 44 -15.27 -13.39 -0.08
C TRP A 44 -14.36 -14.61 0.11
N GLU A 45 -14.92 -15.80 0.23
CA GLU A 45 -14.14 -17.05 0.36
C GLU A 45 -13.19 -17.24 -0.82
N SER A 46 -13.64 -16.93 -2.05
CA SER A 46 -12.79 -16.95 -3.26
C SER A 46 -11.66 -15.91 -3.28
N LEU A 47 -11.82 -14.72 -2.67
CA LEU A 47 -10.82 -13.63 -2.72
C LEU A 47 -9.93 -13.52 -1.47
N PHE A 48 -10.32 -14.16 -0.36
CA PHE A 48 -9.61 -14.12 0.92
C PHE A 48 -9.18 -15.51 1.44
N GLY A 49 -9.69 -16.62 0.88
CA GLY A 49 -9.34 -17.99 1.31
C GLY A 49 -9.87 -18.38 2.70
N ALA A 50 -10.83 -17.63 3.24
CA ALA A 50 -11.37 -17.78 4.59
C ALA A 50 -12.87 -17.44 4.59
N PRO A 51 -13.68 -18.01 5.50
CA PRO A 51 -15.12 -17.75 5.57
C PRO A 51 -15.42 -16.27 5.82
N ALA A 52 -16.53 -15.81 5.26
CA ALA A 52 -16.97 -14.43 5.41
C ALA A 52 -17.43 -14.12 6.85
N PRO A 53 -16.96 -13.03 7.49
CA PRO A 53 -17.38 -12.67 8.83
C PRO A 53 -18.87 -12.33 8.86
N ASN A 54 -19.52 -12.51 10.01
CA ASN A 54 -20.94 -12.20 10.18
C ASN A 54 -21.17 -10.68 10.32
N ASN A 55 -21.06 -9.99 9.19
CA ASN A 55 -21.12 -8.53 9.06
C ASN A 55 -22.21 -8.09 8.08
N SER A 56 -22.50 -6.79 8.07
CA SER A 56 -23.49 -6.19 7.16
C SER A 56 -23.12 -6.35 5.68
N ARG A 57 -24.13 -6.35 4.80
CA ARG A 57 -23.95 -6.34 3.34
C ARG A 57 -22.96 -5.25 2.90
N SER A 58 -23.12 -4.04 3.41
CA SER A 58 -22.29 -2.88 3.05
C SER A 58 -20.81 -3.05 3.45
N TYR A 59 -20.54 -3.73 4.57
CA TYR A 59 -19.17 -4.09 4.96
C TYR A 59 -18.55 -5.10 3.99
N LEU A 60 -19.30 -6.14 3.59
CA LEU A 60 -18.83 -7.12 2.61
C LEU A 60 -18.54 -6.44 1.26
N GLU A 61 -19.46 -5.62 0.75
CA GLU A 61 -19.26 -4.85 -0.49
C GLU A 61 -18.02 -3.96 -0.43
N LEU A 62 -17.81 -3.23 0.66
CA LEU A 62 -16.65 -2.33 0.83
C LEU A 62 -15.32 -3.11 0.83
N ARG A 63 -15.25 -4.21 1.59
CA ARG A 63 -14.03 -5.04 1.69
C ARG A 63 -13.73 -5.80 0.40
N LEU A 64 -14.76 -6.33 -0.27
CA LEU A 64 -14.63 -6.97 -1.58
C LEU A 64 -14.22 -5.97 -2.65
N GLY A 65 -14.80 -4.76 -2.63
CA GLY A 65 -14.46 -3.71 -3.58
C GLY A 65 -13.00 -3.26 -3.46
N TYR A 66 -12.53 -3.03 -2.24
CA TYR A 66 -11.11 -2.75 -1.97
C TYR A 66 -10.20 -3.90 -2.44
N ARG A 67 -10.58 -5.15 -2.17
CA ARG A 67 -9.78 -6.32 -2.58
C ARG A 67 -9.68 -6.47 -4.11
N ILE A 68 -10.75 -6.16 -4.83
CA ILE A 68 -10.76 -6.13 -6.30
C ILE A 68 -9.83 -5.02 -6.82
N GLN A 69 -9.82 -3.85 -6.17
CA GLN A 69 -8.91 -2.75 -6.51
C GLN A 69 -7.44 -3.15 -6.28
N GLU A 70 -7.08 -3.72 -5.11
CA GLU A 70 -5.71 -4.20 -4.84
C GLU A 70 -5.22 -5.20 -5.90
N LEU A 71 -6.07 -6.15 -6.29
CA LEU A 71 -5.73 -7.21 -7.25
C LEU A 71 -5.63 -6.72 -8.70
N THR A 72 -6.27 -5.60 -9.04
CA THR A 72 -6.35 -5.09 -10.43
C THR A 72 -5.44 -3.88 -10.67
N LEU A 73 -5.26 -3.02 -9.67
CA LEU A 73 -4.48 -1.77 -9.76
C LEU A 73 -3.17 -1.82 -8.97
N GLY A 74 -2.97 -2.87 -8.16
CA GLY A 74 -1.90 -2.98 -7.18
C GLY A 74 -2.31 -2.46 -5.80
N GLY A 75 -1.64 -2.99 -4.76
CA GLY A 75 -1.79 -2.50 -3.39
C GLY A 75 -0.97 -1.25 -3.09
N LEU A 76 -0.90 -0.87 -1.81
CA LEU A 76 -0.18 0.33 -1.35
C LEU A 76 1.29 0.38 -1.80
N SER A 77 1.75 1.57 -2.19
CA SER A 77 3.13 1.83 -2.60
C SER A 77 4.15 1.53 -1.48
N ARG A 78 5.44 1.42 -1.82
CA ARG A 78 6.50 1.20 -0.82
C ARG A 78 6.60 2.35 0.18
N GLU A 79 6.48 3.59 -0.31
CA GLU A 79 6.47 4.81 0.51
C GLU A 79 5.25 4.84 1.43
N THR A 80 4.05 4.66 0.88
CA THR A 80 2.79 4.67 1.65
C THR A 80 2.78 3.60 2.74
N ARG A 81 3.25 2.38 2.44
CA ARG A 81 3.37 1.31 3.44
C ARG A 81 4.35 1.69 4.54
N ARG A 82 5.56 2.16 4.19
CA ARG A 82 6.56 2.60 5.18
C ARG A 82 6.02 3.71 6.09
N THR A 83 5.24 4.66 5.57
CA THR A 83 4.62 5.72 6.40
C THR A 83 3.59 5.13 7.38
N LEU A 84 2.78 4.16 6.96
CA LEU A 84 1.84 3.48 7.85
C LEU A 84 2.55 2.61 8.89
N ASP A 85 3.62 1.90 8.51
CA ASP A 85 4.45 1.10 9.43
C ASP A 85 5.07 1.98 10.53
N LEU A 86 5.56 3.18 10.17
CA LEU A 86 6.11 4.16 11.12
C LEU A 86 5.05 4.73 12.07
N LEU A 87 3.85 5.04 11.57
CA LEU A 87 2.74 5.52 12.41
C LEU A 87 2.23 4.41 13.36
N ALA A 88 2.29 3.15 12.96
CA ALA A 88 1.99 2.01 13.84
C ALA A 88 3.06 1.84 14.93
N ASP A 89 4.35 1.85 14.58
CA ASP A 89 5.45 1.80 15.56
C ASP A 89 5.38 2.97 16.57
N GLU A 90 4.92 4.16 16.15
CA GLU A 90 4.68 5.32 17.03
C GLU A 90 3.50 5.06 18.02
N ILE A 91 2.33 4.67 17.51
CA ILE A 91 1.12 4.44 18.32
C ILE A 91 1.29 3.28 19.30
N GLU A 92 1.98 2.21 18.90
CA GLU A 92 2.25 1.05 19.75
C GLU A 92 3.37 1.28 20.79
N GLY A 93 3.93 2.49 20.86
CA GLY A 93 5.09 2.82 21.72
C GLY A 93 6.38 2.10 21.31
N ARG A 94 6.38 1.45 20.14
CA ARG A 94 7.52 0.72 19.56
C ARG A 94 8.49 1.69 18.87
N ILE A 95 8.97 2.68 19.62
CA ILE A 95 10.08 3.56 19.23
C ILE A 95 11.43 2.81 19.31
N GLY A 96 11.45 1.58 18.78
CA GLY A 96 12.66 1.00 18.25
C GLY A 96 13.11 1.90 17.11
N ARG A 97 14.27 2.54 17.26
CA ARG A 97 14.86 3.47 16.29
C ARG A 97 15.33 2.71 15.03
N LYS A 98 14.39 2.15 14.27
CA LYS A 98 14.56 1.39 13.02
C LYS A 98 14.97 2.31 11.88
N ALA A 99 16.18 2.84 11.97
CA ALA A 99 16.89 3.50 10.90
C ALA A 99 16.07 4.57 10.12
N ILE A 100 16.00 5.78 10.70
CA ILE A 100 16.55 6.90 9.90
C ILE A 100 17.94 6.44 9.51
N ILE A 101 18.12 6.24 8.21
CA ILE A 101 19.15 5.38 7.63
C ILE A 101 20.51 5.71 8.26
N ALA A 102 21.17 4.70 8.82
CA ALA A 102 22.59 4.78 9.12
C ALA A 102 23.32 4.87 7.78
N ASP A 103 23.38 6.08 7.20
CA ASP A 103 24.11 6.33 5.97
C ASP A 103 25.56 5.95 6.26
N SER A 104 26.12 5.07 5.44
CA SER A 104 27.53 4.68 5.45
C SER A 104 28.51 5.87 5.41
N ARG A 105 28.05 7.06 5.01
CA ARG A 105 28.81 8.33 5.04
C ARG A 105 28.80 9.02 6.41
N ASN A 106 27.81 8.74 7.26
CA ASN A 106 27.65 9.38 8.55
C ASN A 106 28.52 8.64 9.58
N PRO A 107 29.56 9.27 10.13
CA PRO A 107 30.57 8.56 10.91
C PRO A 107 30.04 8.09 12.27
N VAL A 108 30.66 7.04 12.81
CA VAL A 108 30.31 6.48 14.13
C VAL A 108 30.57 7.52 15.24
N VAL A 109 29.74 7.54 16.27
CA VAL A 109 29.93 8.41 17.45
C VAL A 109 31.35 8.26 18.03
N GLY A 110 32.03 9.37 18.26
CA GLY A 110 33.44 9.42 18.67
C GLY A 110 34.46 9.54 17.52
N THR A 111 34.04 9.40 16.25
CA THR A 111 34.92 9.66 15.10
C THR A 111 35.28 11.15 15.02
N ARG A 112 36.57 11.47 14.94
CA ARG A 112 37.06 12.83 14.66
C ARG A 112 37.35 12.96 13.17
N LEU A 113 36.60 13.81 12.47
CA LEU A 113 36.95 14.22 11.12
C LEU A 113 38.02 15.31 11.18
N VAL A 114 39.09 15.16 10.40
CA VAL A 114 40.13 16.16 10.19
C VAL A 114 40.10 16.56 8.71
N ARG A 115 40.38 17.83 8.43
CA ARG A 115 40.51 18.34 7.06
C ARG A 115 41.83 19.08 6.94
N GLU A 116 42.67 18.58 6.04
CA GLU A 116 43.91 19.21 5.63
C GLU A 116 43.70 19.94 4.30
N TRP A 117 44.59 20.87 4.01
CA TRP A 117 44.69 21.67 2.79
C TRP A 117 46.16 22.01 2.56
N ASP A 118 46.61 21.93 1.31
CA ASP A 118 47.86 22.53 0.82
C ASP A 118 47.58 23.94 0.25
#